data_AF-A0A0B4HDU0-F1
#
_entry.id   AF-A0A0B4HDU0-F1
#
_cell.length_a   1.000
_cell.length_b   1.000
_cell.length_c   1.000
_cell.angle_alpha   90.00
_cell.angle_beta   90.00
_cell.angle_gamma   90.00
#
_symmetry.space_group_name_H-M   'P 1'
#
loop_
_entity.id
_entity.type
_entity.pdbx_description
1 polymer ?
#
loop_
_entity_poly.entity_id
_entity_poly.type
_entity_poly.pdbx_seq_one_letter_code
_entity_poly.pdbx_strand_id
1 'polypeptide(L)'
;MLDIGKRDLLATGKLDMNVSLENRDYCCMEISQMGVEKPEMITALLRYNNAILRAGHVQPIWLAQVDAADRIQDASRYMQQGNHIGKMMVNVRRVGSLADWQHQAPINGSSSTAQPGIYW
;
A
#
# COMPACT_ATOMS: atom_id res chain seq x y z
N MET A 1 -8.62 8.33 -15.38
CA MET A 1 -7.71 7.21 -15.04
C MET A 1 -6.57 7.75 -14.19
N LEU A 2 -6.26 7.07 -13.10
CA LEU A 2 -5.13 7.38 -12.23
C LEU A 2 -4.11 6.26 -12.38
N ASP A 3 -2.93 6.57 -12.90
CA ASP A 3 -1.82 5.63 -13.02
C ASP A 3 -0.80 5.85 -11.89
N ILE A 4 -0.43 4.75 -11.23
CA ILE A 4 0.61 4.68 -10.19
C ILE A 4 1.84 3.92 -10.68
N GLY A 5 1.76 3.32 -11.87
CA GLY A 5 2.86 2.67 -12.53
C GLY A 5 3.86 3.68 -13.10
N LYS A 6 5.10 3.21 -13.30
CA LYS A 6 6.17 4.00 -13.93
C LYS A 6 6.72 3.41 -15.21
N ARG A 7 6.48 2.12 -15.45
CA ARG A 7 7.14 1.38 -16.54
C ARG A 7 6.88 2.04 -17.90
N ASP A 8 5.61 2.32 -18.19
CA ASP A 8 5.22 2.83 -19.50
C ASP A 8 5.61 4.31 -19.65
N LEU A 9 5.62 5.09 -18.56
CA LEU A 9 6.14 6.46 -18.54
C LEU A 9 7.65 6.49 -18.86
N LEU A 10 8.44 5.64 -18.22
CA LEU A 10 9.88 5.54 -18.43
C LEU A 10 10.22 5.00 -19.83
N ALA A 11 9.36 4.15 -20.38
CA ALA A 11 9.51 3.56 -21.71
C ALA A 11 8.90 4.42 -22.84
N THR A 12 8.51 5.68 -22.54
CA THR A 12 7.86 6.59 -23.50
C THR A 12 6.68 5.97 -24.25
N GLY A 13 5.86 5.21 -23.50
CA GLY A 13 4.65 4.58 -23.99
C GLY A 13 3.67 5.60 -24.61
N LYS A 14 2.91 5.15 -25.60
CA LYS A 14 1.89 5.98 -26.27
C LYS A 14 0.56 5.83 -25.56
N LEU A 15 -0.13 6.96 -25.37
CA LEU A 15 -1.49 7.00 -24.84
C LEU A 15 -2.49 7.14 -25.99
N ASP A 16 -3.53 6.30 -26.03
CA ASP A 16 -4.63 6.46 -26.98
C ASP A 16 -5.54 7.63 -26.54
N MET A 17 -5.58 8.68 -27.36
CA MET A 17 -6.33 9.90 -27.09
C MET A 17 -7.84 9.76 -27.34
N ASN A 18 -8.31 8.69 -27.98
CA ASN A 18 -9.74 8.48 -28.21
C ASN A 18 -10.55 8.46 -26.90
N VAL A 19 -9.94 7.96 -25.81
CA VAL A 19 -10.56 7.91 -24.48
C VAL A 19 -10.90 9.31 -23.94
N SER A 20 -10.18 10.34 -24.36
CA SER A 20 -10.41 11.74 -23.96
C SER A 20 -11.62 12.37 -24.66
N LEU A 21 -12.14 11.79 -25.75
CA LEU A 21 -13.37 12.28 -26.41
C LEU A 21 -14.60 12.18 -25.48
N GLU A 22 -14.54 11.32 -24.48
CA GLU A 22 -15.56 11.18 -23.44
C GLU A 22 -15.31 12.10 -22.23
N ASN A 23 -14.50 13.16 -22.38
CA ASN A 23 -14.09 14.07 -21.29
C ASN A 23 -13.47 13.33 -20.10
N ARG A 24 -12.65 12.31 -20.38
CA ARG A 24 -11.93 11.54 -19.35
C ARG A 24 -10.54 12.12 -19.14
N ASP A 25 -10.22 12.41 -17.87
CA ASP A 25 -8.89 12.82 -17.47
C ASP A 25 -7.96 11.62 -17.28
N TYR A 26 -6.68 11.81 -17.60
CA TYR A 26 -5.60 10.87 -17.29
C TYR A 26 -4.57 11.57 -16.39
N CYS A 27 -4.22 10.96 -15.27
CA CYS A 27 -3.27 11.51 -14.31
C CYS A 27 -2.29 10.42 -13.88
N CYS A 28 -0.99 10.72 -13.92
CA CYS A 28 0.05 9.91 -13.31
C CYS A 28 0.40 10.47 -11.94
N MET A 29 0.42 9.62 -10.92
CA MET A 29 0.76 10.03 -9.56
C MET A 29 2.06 9.37 -9.11
N GLU A 30 3.02 10.21 -8.74
CA GLU A 30 4.28 9.79 -8.15
C GLU A 30 4.44 10.46 -6.77
N ILE A 31 4.31 9.66 -5.71
CA ILE A 31 4.36 10.14 -4.31
C ILE A 31 5.76 10.56 -3.87
N SER A 32 6.81 9.88 -4.32
CA SER A 32 8.22 10.21 -4.02
C SER A 32 8.63 11.59 -4.55
N GLN A 33 8.31 11.91 -5.80
CA GLN A 33 8.53 13.19 -6.46
C GLN A 33 7.66 14.26 -5.81
N MET A 34 6.40 13.94 -5.51
CA MET A 34 5.52 14.84 -4.75
C MET A 34 6.10 15.19 -3.37
N GLY A 35 6.80 14.26 -2.70
CA GLY A 35 7.49 14.53 -1.45
C GLY A 35 8.66 15.52 -1.57
N VAL A 36 9.30 15.57 -2.73
CA VAL A 36 10.39 16.53 -3.00
C VAL A 36 9.84 17.87 -3.46
N GLU A 37 8.87 17.87 -4.38
CA GLU A 37 8.39 19.08 -5.07
C GLU A 37 7.21 19.77 -4.37
N LYS A 38 6.41 19.04 -3.59
CA LYS A 38 5.16 19.50 -2.96
C LYS A 38 5.02 18.99 -1.51
N PRO A 39 5.98 19.27 -0.62
CA PRO A 39 6.01 18.71 0.73
C PRO A 39 4.78 19.08 1.59
N GLU A 40 4.20 20.26 1.38
CA GLU A 40 2.93 20.68 2.00
C GLU A 40 1.75 19.75 1.63
N MET A 41 1.72 19.25 0.39
CA MET A 41 0.68 18.31 -0.05
C MET A 41 0.85 16.95 0.63
N ILE A 42 2.09 16.44 0.73
CA ILE A 42 2.38 15.23 1.51
C ILE A 42 2.00 15.42 2.98
N THR A 43 2.28 16.59 3.56
CA THR A 43 1.91 16.89 4.95
C THR A 43 0.39 16.84 5.14
N ALA A 44 -0.38 17.42 4.22
CA ALA A 44 -1.84 17.35 4.25
C ALA A 44 -2.35 15.90 4.12
N LEU A 45 -1.77 15.12 3.20
CA LEU A 45 -2.11 13.70 3.03
C LEU A 45 -1.82 12.87 4.27
N LEU A 46 -0.68 13.09 4.94
CA LEU A 46 -0.34 12.40 6.19
C LEU A 46 -1.32 12.74 7.32
N ARG A 47 -1.76 14.00 7.44
CA ARG A 47 -2.78 14.41 8.41
C ARG A 47 -4.12 13.72 8.13
N TYR A 48 -4.53 13.70 6.87
CA TYR A 48 -5.74 12.99 6.45
C TYR A 48 -5.66 11.49 6.75
N ASN A 49 -4.55 10.85 6.40
CA ASN A 49 -4.29 9.43 6.68
C ASN A 49 -4.35 9.13 8.18
N ASN A 50 -3.83 10.01 9.03
CA ASN A 50 -3.92 9.84 10.48
C ASN A 50 -5.37 9.93 10.98
N ALA A 51 -6.17 10.84 10.42
CA ALA A 51 -7.58 10.99 10.79
C ALA A 51 -8.39 9.74 10.43
N ILE A 52 -8.24 9.22 9.20
CA ILE A 52 -8.97 8.00 8.77
C ILE A 52 -8.48 6.74 9.48
N LEU A 53 -7.19 6.69 9.86
CA LEU A 53 -6.65 5.60 10.68
C LEU A 53 -7.28 5.60 12.08
N ARG A 54 -7.35 6.77 12.74
CA ARG A 54 -8.01 6.91 14.06
C ARG A 54 -9.50 6.61 14.02
N ALA A 55 -10.16 6.92 12.91
CA ALA A 55 -11.57 6.60 12.68
C ALA A 55 -11.81 5.11 12.36
N GLY A 56 -10.75 4.30 12.22
CA GLY A 56 -10.85 2.87 11.93
C GLY A 56 -11.18 2.52 10.48
N HIS A 57 -11.14 3.49 9.55
CA HIS A 57 -11.40 3.27 8.12
C HIS A 57 -10.25 2.54 7.41
N VAL A 58 -9.05 2.55 8.00
CA VAL A 58 -7.90 1.80 7.50
C VAL A 58 -7.55 0.72 8.51
N GLN A 59 -7.52 -0.52 8.03
CA GLN A 59 -7.08 -1.68 8.81
C GLN A 59 -5.69 -2.13 8.34
N PRO A 60 -4.91 -2.81 9.20
CA PRO A 60 -3.65 -3.41 8.79
C PRO A 60 -3.83 -4.31 7.56
N ILE A 61 -2.92 -4.20 6.60
CA ILE A 61 -2.86 -5.12 5.47
C ILE A 61 -2.37 -6.50 5.94
N TRP A 62 -2.88 -7.56 5.34
CA TRP A 62 -2.35 -8.91 5.56
C TRP A 62 -0.85 -8.97 5.27
N LEU A 63 -0.11 -9.66 6.13
CA LEU A 63 1.32 -9.87 5.94
C LEU A 63 1.55 -11.16 5.18
N ALA A 64 2.12 -11.06 3.98
CA ALA A 64 2.45 -12.22 3.17
C ALA A 64 3.57 -13.06 3.79
N GLN A 65 4.57 -12.39 4.36
CA GLN A 65 5.77 -12.99 4.93
C GLN A 65 6.45 -12.02 5.88
N VAL A 66 7.04 -12.55 6.96
CA VAL A 66 7.88 -11.82 7.89
C VAL A 66 9.20 -12.56 8.03
N ASP A 67 10.28 -11.97 7.52
CA ASP A 67 11.62 -12.56 7.56
C ASP A 67 12.52 -11.84 8.57
N ALA A 68 13.52 -12.56 9.08
CA ALA A 68 14.62 -11.95 9.82
C ALA A 68 15.57 -11.18 8.88
N ALA A 69 16.28 -10.19 9.42
CA ALA A 69 17.15 -9.30 8.63
C ALA A 69 18.24 -10.02 7.84
N ASP A 70 18.77 -11.13 8.38
CA ASP A 70 19.77 -11.98 7.74
C ASP A 70 19.22 -12.71 6.49
N ARG A 71 17.90 -12.78 6.33
CA ARG A 71 17.22 -13.39 5.19
C ARG A 71 16.76 -12.38 4.13
N ILE A 72 17.22 -11.13 4.17
CA ILE A 72 16.80 -10.07 3.22
C ILE A 72 16.94 -10.47 1.74
N GLN A 73 17.95 -11.27 1.38
CA GLN A 73 18.15 -11.73 0.01
C GLN A 73 17.05 -12.72 -0.42
N ASP A 74 16.70 -13.68 0.44
CA ASP A 74 15.61 -14.64 0.20
C ASP A 74 14.26 -13.92 0.11
N ALA A 75 14.00 -12.99 1.04
CA ALA A 75 12.81 -12.15 1.04
C ALA A 75 12.67 -11.37 -0.29
N SER A 76 13.77 -10.78 -0.77
CA SER A 76 13.78 -10.04 -2.04
C SER A 76 13.52 -10.95 -3.24
N ARG A 77 14.09 -12.17 -3.27
CA ARG A 77 13.84 -13.15 -4.34
C ARG A 77 12.39 -13.63 -4.35
N TYR A 78 11.82 -13.90 -3.18
CA TYR A 78 10.41 -14.29 -3.08
C TYR A 78 9.48 -13.16 -3.55
N MET A 79 9.76 -11.91 -3.17
CA MET A 79 9.02 -10.74 -3.64
C MET A 79 8.98 -10.67 -5.18
N GLN A 80 10.12 -10.89 -5.83
CA GLN A 80 10.25 -10.83 -7.30
C GLN A 80 9.41 -11.86 -8.05
N GLN A 81 9.08 -12.99 -7.42
CA GLN A 81 8.25 -14.02 -8.04
C GLN A 81 6.79 -13.58 -8.21
N GLY A 82 6.34 -12.58 -7.44
CA GLY A 82 4.96 -12.06 -7.49
C GLY A 82 3.90 -13.03 -6.97
N ASN A 83 4.28 -14.17 -6.40
CA ASN A 83 3.37 -15.18 -5.85
C ASN A 83 3.00 -14.90 -4.39
N HIS A 84 2.66 -13.65 -4.06
CA HIS A 84 2.31 -13.24 -2.70
C HIS A 84 1.15 -12.25 -2.70
N ILE A 85 0.30 -12.35 -1.68
CA ILE A 85 -0.79 -11.39 -1.44
C ILE A 85 -0.52 -10.71 -0.10
N GLY A 86 -0.46 -9.38 -0.13
CA GLY A 86 -0.21 -8.56 1.05
C GLY A 86 1.23 -8.08 1.18
N LYS A 87 1.58 -7.58 2.36
CA LYS A 87 2.86 -6.93 2.61
C LYS A 87 3.92 -7.92 3.07
N MET A 88 5.09 -7.88 2.45
CA MET A 88 6.29 -8.53 3.00
C MET A 88 7.00 -7.60 3.98
N MET A 89 7.44 -8.14 5.11
CA MET A 89 8.21 -7.40 6.11
C MET A 89 9.53 -8.09 6.43
N VAL A 90 10.54 -7.27 6.69
CA VAL A 90 11.83 -7.73 7.19
C VAL A 90 12.06 -7.11 8.55
N ASN A 91 12.25 -7.96 9.55
CA ASN A 91 12.43 -7.53 10.92
C ASN A 91 13.90 -7.21 11.19
N VAL A 92 14.23 -5.91 11.18
CA VAL A 92 15.60 -5.39 11.36
C VAL A 92 16.02 -5.30 12.83
N ARG A 93 15.07 -5.25 13.76
CA ARG A 93 15.36 -5.17 15.20
C ARG A 93 14.68 -6.34 15.90
N ARG A 94 15.36 -7.02 16.82
CA ARG A 94 14.69 -7.99 17.71
C ARG A 94 13.85 -7.25 18.76
N VAL A 95 12.81 -6.54 18.34
CA VAL A 95 11.82 -5.92 19.22
C VAL A 95 10.71 -6.94 19.42
N GLY A 96 10.69 -7.56 20.60
CA GLY A 96 9.59 -8.45 21.01
C GLY A 96 9.49 -9.74 20.19
N SER A 97 8.67 -10.68 20.69
CA SER A 97 8.46 -11.98 20.07
C SER A 97 7.79 -11.82 18.69
N LEU A 98 8.26 -12.58 17.69
CA LEU A 98 7.62 -12.70 16.37
C LEU A 98 6.14 -13.16 16.46
N ALA A 99 5.77 -13.78 17.58
CA ALA A 99 4.39 -14.23 17.84
C ALA A 99 3.39 -13.06 17.94
N ASP A 100 3.85 -11.86 18.31
CA ASP A 100 2.96 -10.70 18.51
C ASP A 100 2.40 -10.17 17.19
N TRP A 101 3.14 -10.34 16.09
CA TRP A 101 2.77 -9.83 14.75
C TRP A 101 2.05 -10.86 13.88
N GLN A 102 2.10 -12.16 14.24
CA GLN A 102 1.38 -13.22 13.53
C GLN A 102 -0.10 -13.35 13.95
N HIS A 103 -0.50 -12.74 15.07
CA HIS A 103 -1.83 -12.95 15.68
C HIS A 103 -2.65 -11.69 15.99
N GLN A 104 -2.30 -10.51 15.48
CA GLN A 104 -3.17 -9.34 15.67
C GLN A 104 -4.34 -9.36 14.66
N ALA A 105 -5.30 -10.24 14.97
CA ALA A 105 -6.71 -10.06 14.64
C ALA A 105 -7.17 -8.67 15.10
N PRO A 106 -8.18 -8.06 14.45
CA PRO A 106 -8.58 -6.68 14.70
C PRO A 106 -8.81 -6.44 16.19
N ILE A 107 -8.32 -5.30 16.67
CA ILE A 107 -8.74 -4.72 17.95
C ILE A 107 -10.26 -4.64 17.95
N ASN A 108 -10.90 -5.58 18.63
CA ASN A 108 -12.34 -5.63 18.81
C ASN A 108 -12.78 -4.36 19.54
N GLY A 109 -13.21 -3.35 18.79
CA GLY A 109 -14.23 -2.42 19.24
C GLY A 109 -15.55 -3.18 19.23
N SER A 110 -16.12 -3.40 20.41
CA SER A 110 -17.40 -4.05 20.59
C SER A 110 -18.51 -3.34 19.80
N SER A 111 -19.37 -4.18 19.22
CA SER A 111 -20.73 -3.90 18.70
C SER A 111 -20.89 -2.95 17.52
N SER A 112 -21.14 -3.51 16.32
CA SER A 112 -22.39 -3.28 15.59
C SER A 112 -22.41 -4.04 14.25
N THR A 113 -23.38 -4.95 14.14
CA THR A 113 -24.05 -5.53 12.96
C THR A 113 -23.29 -5.73 11.64
N ALA A 114 -23.19 -7.00 11.25
CA ALA A 114 -22.71 -7.47 9.95
C ALA A 114 -23.53 -6.93 8.76
N GLN A 115 -22.83 -6.61 7.67
CA GLN A 115 -23.37 -6.53 6.31
C GLN A 115 -22.48 -7.39 5.41
N PRO A 116 -23.06 -8.26 4.55
CA PRO A 116 -22.30 -9.18 3.72
C PRO A 116 -21.83 -8.51 2.42
N GLY A 117 -20.62 -8.87 2.00
CA GLY A 117 -20.15 -8.68 0.63
C GLY A 117 -19.17 -7.53 0.46
N ILE A 118 -17.89 -7.88 0.33
CA ILE A 118 -17.02 -7.61 -0.82
C ILE A 118 -15.79 -8.48 -0.59
N TYR A 119 -15.61 -9.49 -1.43
CA TYR A 119 -14.35 -10.21 -1.56
C TYR A 119 -13.44 -9.36 -2.44
N TRP A 120 -12.22 -9.10 -1.97
CA TRP A 120 -11.10 -8.74 -2.83
C TRP A 120 -10.30 -10.01 -3.13
#